data_AF-A0A2H6H884-F1
#
_entry.id   AF-A0A2H6H884-F1
#
_cell.length_a   1.000
_cell.length_b   1.000
_cell.length_c   1.000
_cell.angle_alpha   90.00
_cell.angle_beta   90.00
_cell.angle_gamma   90.00
#
_symmetry.space_group_name_H-M   'P 1'
#
loop_
_entity.id
_entity.type
_entity.pdbx_description
1 polymer ?
#
loop_
_entity_poly.entity_id
_entity_poly.type
_entity_poly.pdbx_seq_one_letter_code
_entity_poly.pdbx_strand_id
1 'polypeptide(L)'
;MRAVAIIGDGIVLGVLSVVGFAMHETMTESSRLLVTVLSFLVAWTWIAPWFGVFGDDVLTDPRRVWRVLLAWVAAAPFGVVLRAFLLGLTVSPIFVIVMTVVTGVGLIVWREILAWRFGARSAPTV
;
A
#
# COMPACT_ATOMS: atom_id res chain seq x y z
N MET A 1 10.65 13.00 -5.37
CA MET A 1 10.27 12.32 -4.10
C MET A 1 8.87 11.70 -4.22
N ARG A 2 7.85 12.46 -4.63
CA ARG A 2 6.49 11.93 -4.87
C ARG A 2 6.42 10.74 -5.82
N ALA A 3 7.06 10.83 -6.99
CA ALA A 3 7.08 9.72 -7.95
C ALA A 3 7.70 8.44 -7.36
N VAL A 4 8.79 8.57 -6.60
CA VAL A 4 9.46 7.44 -5.92
C VAL A 4 8.51 6.82 -4.89
N ALA A 5 7.80 7.64 -4.11
CA ALA A 5 6.78 7.17 -3.18
C ALA A 5 5.66 6.39 -3.88
N ILE A 6 5.06 6.96 -4.92
CA ILE A 6 3.95 6.36 -5.68
C ILE A 6 4.38 5.02 -6.30
N ILE A 7 5.53 5.00 -6.97
CA ILE A 7 6.05 3.77 -7.60
C ILE A 7 6.36 2.72 -6.53
N GLY A 8 7.01 3.12 -5.44
CA GLY A 8 7.35 2.21 -4.35
C GLY A 8 6.12 1.64 -3.64
N ASP A 9 5.07 2.45 -3.40
CA ASP A 9 3.80 1.94 -2.86
C ASP A 9 3.19 0.90 -3.80
N GLY A 10 3.22 1.16 -5.12
CA GLY A 10 2.73 0.21 -6.11
C GLY A 10 3.52 -1.10 -6.11
N ILE A 11 4.86 -1.02 -5.95
CA ILE A 11 5.71 -2.20 -5.80
C ILE A 11 5.37 -2.98 -4.53
N VAL A 12 5.19 -2.31 -3.39
CA VAL A 12 4.80 -2.95 -2.12
C VAL A 12 3.46 -3.70 -2.28
N LEU A 13 2.46 -3.04 -2.86
CA LEU A 13 1.15 -3.64 -3.12
C LEU A 13 1.23 -4.86 -4.04
N GLY A 14 2.02 -4.76 -5.11
CA GLY A 14 2.26 -5.87 -6.04
C GLY A 14 2.98 -7.04 -5.39
N VAL A 15 4.12 -6.79 -4.74
CA VAL A 15 4.97 -7.81 -4.12
C VAL A 15 4.22 -8.54 -3.02
N LEU A 16 3.55 -7.83 -2.11
CA LEU A 16 2.82 -8.48 -1.03
C LEU A 16 1.60 -9.27 -1.52
N SER A 17 0.98 -8.84 -2.63
CA SER A 17 -0.05 -9.66 -3.29
C SER A 17 0.52 -10.95 -3.86
N VAL A 18 1.67 -10.88 -4.54
CA VAL A 18 2.38 -12.07 -5.08
C VAL A 18 2.77 -13.02 -3.95
N VAL A 19 3.38 -12.50 -2.87
CA VAL A 19 3.76 -13.29 -1.69
C VAL A 19 2.53 -13.95 -1.08
N GLY A 20 1.42 -13.23 -0.90
CA GLY A 20 0.18 -13.80 -0.38
C GLY A 20 -0.33 -14.97 -1.21
N PHE A 21 -0.36 -14.84 -2.54
CA PHE A 21 -0.78 -15.94 -3.42
C PHE A 21 0.20 -17.11 -3.40
N ALA A 22 1.51 -16.87 -3.24
CA ALA A 22 2.52 -17.92 -3.13
C ALA A 22 2.33 -18.73 -1.84
N MET A 23 2.07 -18.04 -0.72
CA MET A 23 1.77 -18.68 0.57
C MET A 23 0.45 -19.47 0.57
N HIS A 24 -0.49 -19.10 -0.29
CA HIS A 24 -1.72 -19.85 -0.53
C HIS A 24 -1.60 -20.89 -1.65
N GLU A 25 -0.40 -21.13 -2.20
CA GLU A 25 -0.14 -22.09 -3.29
C GLU A 25 -1.02 -21.88 -4.54
N THR A 26 -1.38 -20.61 -4.82
CA THR A 26 -2.34 -20.25 -5.88
C THR A 26 -1.72 -19.40 -6.99
N MET A 27 -0.41 -19.50 -7.20
CA MET A 27 0.33 -18.75 -8.22
C MET A 27 -0.14 -19.02 -9.66
N THR A 28 -0.78 -20.15 -9.91
CA THR A 28 -1.37 -20.49 -11.22
C THR A 28 -2.61 -19.64 -11.54
N GLU A 29 -3.22 -18.99 -10.56
CA GLU A 29 -4.40 -18.13 -10.72
C GLU A 29 -4.03 -16.69 -11.10
N SER A 30 -3.34 -16.55 -12.23
CA SER A 30 -2.78 -15.26 -12.68
C SER A 30 -3.81 -14.15 -12.86
N SER A 31 -5.02 -14.47 -13.35
CA SER A 31 -6.12 -13.52 -13.49
C SER A 31 -6.59 -12.99 -12.13
N ARG A 32 -6.73 -13.88 -11.15
CA ARG A 32 -7.14 -13.53 -9.78
C ARG A 32 -6.08 -12.67 -9.09
N LEU A 33 -4.80 -12.97 -9.30
CA LEU A 33 -3.69 -12.16 -8.82
C LEU A 33 -3.71 -10.76 -9.45
N LEU A 34 -3.85 -10.67 -10.77
CA LEU A 34 -3.89 -9.40 -11.49
C LEU A 34 -5.04 -8.52 -11.01
N VAL A 35 -6.26 -9.07 -10.94
CA VAL A 35 -7.44 -8.33 -10.44
C VAL A 35 -7.25 -7.88 -8.99
N THR A 36 -6.61 -8.71 -8.16
CA THR A 36 -6.28 -8.34 -6.77
C THR A 36 -5.37 -7.12 -6.75
N VAL A 37 -4.23 -7.18 -7.44
CA VAL A 37 -3.26 -6.07 -7.49
C VAL A 37 -3.90 -4.80 -8.02
N LEU A 38 -4.60 -4.88 -9.17
CA LEU A 38 -5.23 -3.72 -9.79
C LEU A 38 -6.29 -3.09 -8.89
N SER A 39 -7.10 -3.90 -8.20
CA SER A 39 -8.15 -3.38 -7.31
C SER A 39 -7.55 -2.55 -6.17
N PHE A 40 -6.45 -3.02 -5.56
CA PHE A 40 -5.79 -2.29 -4.49
C PHE A 40 -4.99 -1.08 -4.99
N LEU A 41 -4.40 -1.15 -6.19
CA LEU A 41 -3.79 0.03 -6.81
C LEU A 41 -4.81 1.13 -7.11
N VAL A 42 -5.98 0.76 -7.64
CA VAL A 42 -7.08 1.71 -7.89
C VAL A 42 -7.56 2.33 -6.57
N ALA A 43 -7.80 1.51 -5.55
CA ALA A 43 -8.21 2.01 -4.24
C ALA A 43 -7.15 2.92 -3.60
N TRP A 44 -5.88 2.54 -3.65
CA TRP A 44 -4.78 3.32 -3.09
C TRP A 44 -4.61 4.66 -3.82
N THR A 45 -4.56 4.65 -5.15
CA THR A 45 -4.38 5.87 -5.95
C THR A 45 -5.55 6.83 -5.78
N TRP A 46 -6.77 6.31 -5.57
CA TRP A 46 -7.93 7.13 -5.29
C TRP A 46 -7.91 7.72 -3.88
N ILE A 47 -7.62 6.94 -2.83
CA ILE A 47 -7.81 7.35 -1.44
C ILE A 47 -6.57 8.03 -0.83
N ALA A 48 -5.36 7.58 -1.15
CA ALA A 48 -4.14 8.09 -0.53
C ALA A 48 -3.94 9.62 -0.64
N PRO A 49 -4.23 10.30 -1.77
CA PRO A 49 -4.03 11.75 -1.90
C PRO A 49 -4.82 12.57 -0.88
N TRP A 50 -6.01 12.12 -0.49
CA TRP A 50 -6.89 12.81 0.47
C TRP A 50 -6.30 12.87 1.89
N PHE A 51 -5.35 11.98 2.19
CA PHE A 51 -4.64 11.95 3.47
C PHE A 51 -3.32 12.75 3.42
N GLY A 52 -2.97 13.35 2.28
CA GLY A 52 -1.76 14.15 2.12
C GLY A 52 -0.45 13.34 2.23
N VAL A 53 -0.48 12.02 2.02
CA VAL A 53 0.68 11.12 2.22
C VAL A 53 1.81 11.32 1.21
N PHE A 54 1.60 12.17 0.21
CA PHE A 54 2.60 12.59 -0.78
C PHE A 54 3.11 14.02 -0.53
N GLY A 55 2.72 14.64 0.58
CA GLY A 55 3.27 15.91 1.05
C GLY A 55 4.71 15.75 1.53
N ASP A 56 5.51 16.80 1.39
CA ASP A 56 6.94 16.75 1.73
C ASP A 56 7.17 16.45 3.21
N ASP A 57 6.26 16.88 4.08
CA ASP A 57 6.28 16.57 5.51
C ASP A 57 6.22 15.06 5.77
N VAL A 58 5.36 14.31 5.08
CA VAL A 58 5.28 12.84 5.22
C VAL A 58 6.43 12.13 4.51
N LEU A 59 6.93 12.71 3.42
CA LEU A 59 8.02 12.14 2.62
C LEU A 59 9.42 12.33 3.22
N THR A 60 9.56 13.16 4.25
CA THR A 60 10.86 13.51 4.86
C THR A 60 10.91 13.35 6.37
N ASP A 61 9.78 13.34 7.07
CA ASP A 61 9.72 13.17 8.52
C ASP A 61 9.20 11.76 8.86
N PRO A 62 10.07 10.83 9.33
CA PRO A 62 9.69 9.52 9.84
C PRO A 62 8.52 9.57 10.84
N ARG A 63 8.47 10.62 11.67
CA ARG A 63 7.42 10.77 12.70
C ARG A 63 6.03 11.01 12.12
N ARG A 64 5.92 11.29 10.82
CA ARG A 64 4.65 11.53 10.11
C ARG A 64 4.21 10.36 9.22
N VAL A 65 5.03 9.32 9.08
CA VAL A 65 4.77 8.16 8.21
C VAL A 65 3.52 7.39 8.64
N TRP A 66 3.14 7.42 9.91
CA TRP A 66 1.92 6.80 10.43
C TRP A 66 0.63 7.23 9.69
N ARG A 67 0.60 8.42 9.05
CA ARG A 67 -0.52 8.88 8.20
C ARG A 67 -0.78 7.95 7.02
N VAL A 68 0.24 7.25 6.55
CA VAL A 68 0.14 6.24 5.48
C VAL A 68 -0.73 5.07 5.93
N LEU A 69 -0.62 4.65 7.19
CA LEU A 69 -1.46 3.59 7.74
C LEU A 69 -2.94 4.00 7.78
N LEU A 70 -3.24 5.24 8.20
CA LEU A 70 -4.61 5.75 8.17
C LEU A 70 -5.19 5.75 6.75
N ALA A 71 -4.40 6.25 5.79
CA ALA A 71 -4.80 6.25 4.39
C ALA A 71 -5.06 4.82 3.88
N TRP A 72 -4.24 3.85 4.30
CA TRP A 72 -4.37 2.46 3.87
C TRP A 72 -5.56 1.77 4.50
N VAL A 73 -5.82 1.99 5.79
CA VAL A 73 -7.02 1.51 6.47
C VAL A 73 -8.29 2.04 5.81
N ALA A 74 -8.26 3.29 5.32
CA ALA A 74 -9.36 3.85 4.54
C ALA A 74 -9.44 3.25 3.12
N ALA A 75 -8.31 2.97 2.46
CA ALA A 75 -8.27 2.47 1.08
C ALA A 75 -8.59 0.97 0.96
N ALA A 76 -8.12 0.15 1.91
CA ALA A 76 -8.20 -1.30 1.86
C ALA A 76 -9.64 -1.83 1.69
N PRO A 77 -10.67 -1.30 2.38
CA PRO A 77 -12.07 -1.70 2.16
C PRO A 77 -12.52 -1.52 0.71
N PHE A 78 -12.16 -0.40 0.06
CA PHE A 78 -12.51 -0.17 -1.35
C PHE A 78 -11.82 -1.17 -2.27
N GLY A 79 -10.54 -1.48 -2.01
CA GLY A 79 -9.80 -2.48 -2.77
C GLY A 79 -10.41 -3.88 -2.64
N VAL A 80 -10.83 -4.27 -1.44
CA VAL A 80 -11.50 -5.55 -1.20
C VAL A 80 -12.85 -5.62 -1.91
N VAL A 81 -13.67 -4.57 -1.80
CA VAL A 81 -15.01 -4.52 -2.43
C VAL A 81 -14.87 -4.57 -3.95
N LEU A 82 -13.96 -3.78 -4.52
CA LEU A 82 -13.71 -3.78 -5.97
C LEU A 82 -13.23 -5.15 -6.45
N ARG A 83 -12.30 -5.77 -5.72
CA ARG A 83 -11.83 -7.13 -6.02
C ARG A 83 -12.97 -8.15 -5.98
N ALA A 84 -13.79 -8.12 -4.93
CA ALA A 84 -14.90 -9.05 -4.76
C ALA A 84 -15.95 -8.90 -5.87
N PHE A 85 -16.27 -7.66 -6.23
CA PHE A 85 -17.16 -7.34 -7.34
C PHE A 85 -16.64 -7.87 -8.67
N LEU A 86 -15.37 -7.60 -9.02
CA LEU A 86 -14.79 -8.01 -10.29
C LEU A 86 -14.61 -9.53 -10.43
N LEU A 87 -14.42 -10.24 -9.31
CA LEU A 87 -14.24 -11.69 -9.31
C LEU A 87 -15.53 -12.48 -9.03
N GLY A 88 -16.65 -11.79 -8.72
CA GLY A 88 -17.89 -12.46 -8.31
C GLY A 88 -17.74 -13.27 -7.01
N LEU A 89 -16.92 -12.80 -6.08
CA LEU A 89 -16.59 -13.51 -4.83
C LEU A 89 -17.27 -12.88 -3.61
N THR A 90 -17.48 -13.70 -2.58
CA THR A 90 -17.80 -13.19 -1.24
C THR A 90 -16.56 -12.62 -0.56
N VAL A 91 -16.75 -11.58 0.24
CA VAL A 91 -15.66 -10.97 1.02
C VAL A 91 -15.34 -11.84 2.22
N SER A 92 -14.11 -12.37 2.29
CA SER A 92 -13.59 -13.06 3.47
C SER A 92 -13.11 -12.05 4.51
N PRO A 93 -13.63 -12.05 5.76
CA PRO A 93 -13.16 -11.16 6.82
C PRO A 93 -11.67 -11.35 7.15
N ILE A 94 -11.17 -12.59 7.09
CA ILE A 94 -9.76 -12.89 7.34
C ILE A 94 -8.88 -12.28 6.25
N PHE A 95 -9.30 -12.36 4.99
CA PHE A 95 -8.59 -11.71 3.89
C PHE A 95 -8.51 -10.20 4.11
N VAL A 96 -9.60 -9.54 4.51
CA VAL A 96 -9.61 -8.10 4.82
C VAL A 96 -8.58 -7.76 5.89
N ILE A 97 -8.60 -8.48 7.02
CA ILE A 97 -7.71 -8.22 8.16
C ILE A 97 -6.24 -8.44 7.76
N VAL A 98 -5.91 -9.61 7.20
CA VAL A 98 -4.54 -9.96 6.82
C VAL A 98 -4.02 -9.01 5.75
N MET A 99 -4.81 -8.74 4.71
CA MET A 99 -4.43 -7.81 3.64
C MET A 99 -4.20 -6.39 4.19
N THR A 100 -5.06 -5.92 5.09
CA THR A 100 -4.93 -4.59 5.68
C THR A 100 -3.67 -4.50 6.54
N VAL A 101 -3.45 -5.45 7.44
CA VAL A 101 -2.33 -5.42 8.39
C VAL A 101 -0.99 -5.62 7.69
N VAL A 102 -0.84 -6.70 6.92
CA VAL A 102 0.44 -7.06 6.28
C VAL A 102 0.88 -5.98 5.30
N THR A 103 -0.05 -5.51 4.46
CA THR A 103 0.25 -4.45 3.50
C THR A 103 0.47 -3.10 4.19
N GLY A 104 -0.28 -2.80 5.25
CA GLY A 104 -0.07 -1.60 6.05
C GLY A 104 1.34 -1.55 6.64
N VAL A 105 1.82 -2.66 7.19
CA VAL A 105 3.20 -2.79 7.68
C VAL A 105 4.20 -2.61 6.54
N GLY A 106 4.00 -3.26 5.39
CA GLY A 106 4.87 -3.10 4.23
C GLY A 106 4.97 -1.66 3.74
N LEU A 107 3.84 -0.95 3.67
CA LEU A 107 3.78 0.46 3.29
C LEU A 107 4.50 1.34 4.31
N ILE A 108 4.31 1.11 5.60
CA ILE A 108 5.03 1.85 6.66
C ILE A 108 6.54 1.61 6.54
N VAL A 109 6.99 0.36 6.44
CA VAL A 109 8.42 0.03 6.31
C VAL A 109 9.03 0.75 5.10
N TRP A 110 8.36 0.70 3.95
CA TRP A 110 8.81 1.42 2.76
C TRP A 110 8.89 2.93 2.98
N ARG A 111 7.86 3.52 3.60
CA ARG A 111 7.77 4.97 3.81
C ARG A 111 8.73 5.48 4.86
N GLU A 112 9.04 4.69 5.88
CA GLU A 112 10.13 4.93 6.82
C GLU A 112 11.46 5.00 6.07
N ILE A 113 11.81 3.95 5.30
CA ILE A 113 13.05 3.92 4.51
C ILE A 113 13.16 5.15 3.61
N LEU A 114 12.07 5.52 2.96
CA LEU A 114 11.99 6.70 2.12
C LEU A 114 12.25 7.98 2.91
N ALA A 115 11.54 8.19 4.03
CA ALA A 115 11.66 9.36 4.87
C ALA A 115 13.07 9.51 5.45
N TRP A 116 13.68 8.42 5.93
CA TRP A 116 15.08 8.44 6.39
C TRP A 116 16.06 8.80 5.26
N ARG A 117 15.87 8.26 4.05
CA ARG A 117 16.75 8.50 2.90
C ARG A 117 16.72 9.94 2.39
N PHE A 118 15.61 10.65 2.57
CA PHE A 118 15.44 12.01 2.07
C PHE A 118 15.43 13.07 3.17
N GLY A 119 14.96 12.77 4.38
CA GLY A 119 15.02 13.66 5.54
C GLY A 119 16.44 13.91 6.04
N ALA A 120 17.34 12.92 5.93
CA ALA A 120 18.75 13.08 6.28
C ALA A 120 19.49 14.12 5.41
N ARG A 121 18.89 14.58 4.29
CA ARG A 121 19.50 15.58 3.39
C ARG A 121 19.02 17.01 3.67
N SER A 122 18.14 17.19 4.66
CA SER A 122 17.55 18.49 5.02
C SER A 122 18.09 19.05 6.35
N ALA A 123 19.04 18.36 6.99
CA ALA A 123 19.73 18.90 8.16
C ALA A 123 20.61 20.09 7.70
N PRO A 124 20.50 21.28 8.32
CA PRO A 124 21.38 22.39 8.01
C PRO A 124 22.82 21.95 8.22
N THR A 125 23.66 22.07 7.19
CA THR A 125 25.11 22.11 7.37
C THR A 125 25.41 23.37 8.17
N VAL A 126 25.66 23.21 9.47
CA VAL A 126 26.23 24.25 10.33
C VAL A 126 27.66 24.51 9.90
#